data_AF-A0A6V8EU24-F1
#
_entry.id   AF-A0A6V8EU24-F1
#
_cell.length_a   1.000
_cell.length_b   1.000
_cell.length_c   1.000
_cell.angle_alpha   90.00
_cell.angle_beta   90.00
_cell.angle_gamma   90.00
#
_symmetry.space_group_name_H-M   'P 1'
#
loop_
_entity.id
_entity.type
_entity.pdbx_description
1 polymer ?
#
loop_
_entity_poly.entity_id
_entity_poly.type
_entity_poly.pdbx_seq_one_letter_code
_entity_poly.pdbx_strand_id
1 'polypeptide(L)'
;MECKLNPHEKSMQFLQEVCNIDGIELVDSNSIYNIVVRVRGRSGRHYEVEASRPIGLFMQNSWTTEVVGAARKRDFDTEKARAYTAKLCLNIHENKEHLPVGDRLASLALSLHNDVKLAMEIPLVAQFIVCPREELYHVFTFQEEMVVTQDMIDDTALEGNPRHVLEYMEEDREIEFIDFLPGFWHVDGDEEAFDLDSIETNWLQDVSDDIMQRFD
;
A
#
# COMPACT_ATOMS: atom_id res chain seq x y z
N MET A 1 -5.09 -31.38 30.06
CA MET A 1 -4.51 -30.05 30.37
C MET A 1 -4.42 -29.33 29.05
N GLU A 2 -5.48 -28.62 28.65
CA GLU A 2 -5.47 -27.84 27.41
C GLU A 2 -4.54 -26.63 27.62
N CYS A 3 -3.39 -26.62 26.96
CA CYS A 3 -2.58 -25.40 26.87
C CYS A 3 -3.44 -24.37 26.13
N LYS A 4 -3.92 -23.35 26.84
CA LYS A 4 -4.55 -22.18 26.22
C LYS A 4 -3.49 -21.47 25.38
N LEU A 5 -3.45 -21.79 24.09
CA LEU A 5 -2.64 -21.07 23.11
C LEU A 5 -2.94 -19.56 23.19
N ASN A 6 -1.89 -18.75 23.11
CA ASN A 6 -2.00 -17.29 23.04
C ASN A 6 -2.84 -16.91 21.79
N PRO A 7 -3.69 -15.86 21.83
CA PRO A 7 -4.38 -15.36 20.62
C PRO A 7 -3.51 -15.27 19.37
N HIS A 8 -2.25 -14.83 19.51
CA HIS A 8 -1.30 -14.81 18.40
C HIS A 8 -1.04 -16.20 17.82
N GLU A 9 -0.70 -17.18 18.66
CA GLU A 9 -0.42 -18.57 18.24
C GLU A 9 -1.63 -19.21 17.56
N LYS A 10 -2.84 -18.97 18.09
CA LYS A 10 -4.08 -19.44 17.48
C LYS A 10 -4.30 -18.86 16.09
N SER A 11 -4.08 -17.56 15.93
CA SER A 11 -4.23 -16.92 14.62
C SER A 11 -3.21 -17.40 13.60
N MET A 12 -1.98 -17.67 14.02
CA MET A 12 -0.95 -18.24 13.15
C MET A 12 -1.26 -19.68 12.76
N GLN A 13 -1.82 -20.47 13.69
CA GLN A 13 -2.31 -21.81 13.38
C GLN A 13 -3.46 -21.74 12.37
N PHE A 14 -4.41 -20.82 12.54
CA PHE A 14 -5.48 -20.62 11.57
C PHE A 14 -4.96 -20.25 10.19
N LEU A 15 -3.96 -19.36 10.10
CA LEU A 15 -3.30 -19.04 8.84
C LEU A 15 -2.66 -20.28 8.19
N GLN A 16 -1.96 -21.10 8.97
CA GLN A 16 -1.38 -22.36 8.47
C GLN A 16 -2.45 -23.33 7.95
N GLU A 17 -3.60 -23.41 8.62
CA GLU A 17 -4.73 -24.21 8.17
C GLU A 17 -5.29 -23.69 6.83
N VAL A 18 -5.39 -22.37 6.66
CA VAL A 18 -5.80 -21.74 5.40
C VAL A 18 -4.79 -22.01 4.28
N CYS A 19 -3.49 -22.04 4.56
CA CYS A 19 -2.46 -22.39 3.59
C CYS A 19 -2.50 -23.86 3.13
N ASN A 20 -3.33 -24.72 3.73
CA ASN A 20 -3.57 -26.07 3.20
C ASN A 20 -4.58 -26.09 2.05
N ILE A 21 -5.24 -24.97 1.76
CA ILE A 21 -6.18 -24.84 0.63
C ILE A 21 -5.37 -24.74 -0.67
N ASP A 22 -5.78 -25.48 -1.70
CA ASP A 22 -5.10 -25.45 -3.01
C ASP A 22 -5.08 -24.02 -3.60
N GLY A 23 -3.88 -23.55 -3.94
CA GLY A 23 -3.67 -22.20 -4.45
C GLY A 23 -3.42 -21.14 -3.37
N ILE A 24 -3.31 -21.50 -2.09
CA ILE A 24 -2.78 -20.62 -1.04
C ILE A 24 -1.50 -21.26 -0.52
N GLU A 25 -0.39 -20.53 -0.51
CA GLU A 25 0.89 -21.04 -0.03
C GLU A 25 1.57 -20.02 0.88
N LEU A 26 2.13 -20.48 1.99
CA LEU A 26 3.01 -19.68 2.83
C LEU A 26 4.40 -19.68 2.20
N VAL A 27 4.99 -18.50 2.01
CA VAL A 27 6.37 -18.38 1.51
C VAL A 27 7.31 -18.43 2.70
N ASP A 28 8.27 -19.35 2.66
CA ASP A 28 9.30 -19.47 3.70
C ASP A 28 10.14 -18.19 3.76
N SER A 29 10.04 -17.47 4.88
CA SER A 29 10.84 -16.29 5.18
C SER A 29 11.78 -16.59 6.33
N ASN A 30 13.02 -16.10 6.22
CA ASN A 30 14.02 -16.22 7.29
C ASN A 30 13.75 -15.26 8.46
N SER A 31 12.73 -14.41 8.36
CA SER A 31 12.39 -13.40 9.35
C SER A 31 11.04 -13.71 10.01
N ILE A 32 11.02 -13.72 11.34
CA ILE A 32 9.76 -13.81 12.11
C ILE A 32 8.95 -12.50 12.08
N TYR A 33 9.52 -11.43 11.53
CA TYR A 33 8.90 -10.10 11.40
C TYR A 33 8.31 -9.86 10.01
N ASN A 34 8.33 -10.89 9.15
CA ASN A 34 7.87 -10.83 7.78
C ASN A 34 7.16 -12.14 7.43
N ILE A 35 5.88 -12.05 7.09
CA ILE A 35 5.06 -13.20 6.73
C ILE A 35 4.51 -12.92 5.34
N VAL A 36 4.79 -13.81 4.38
CA VAL A 36 4.31 -13.66 3.00
C VAL A 36 3.45 -14.86 2.63
N VAL A 37 2.25 -14.58 2.11
CA VAL A 37 1.30 -15.58 1.64
C VAL A 37 1.05 -15.34 0.16
N ARG A 38 1.28 -16.35 -0.67
CA ARG A 38 0.95 -16.33 -2.09
C ARG A 38 -0.41 -16.95 -2.32
N VAL A 39 -1.24 -16.28 -3.11
CA VAL A 39 -2.63 -16.70 -3.38
C VAL A 39 -2.85 -16.74 -4.89
N ARG A 40 -3.45 -17.82 -5.38
CA ARG A 40 -4.03 -17.94 -6.72
C ARG A 40 -5.53 -17.70 -6.58
N GLY A 41 -5.99 -16.60 -7.16
CA GLY A 41 -7.41 -16.27 -7.23
C GLY A 41 -8.14 -17.15 -8.24
N ARG A 42 -9.47 -17.16 -8.14
CA ARG A 42 -10.35 -17.87 -9.08
C ARG A 42 -10.33 -17.26 -10.48
N SER A 43 -10.00 -15.98 -10.60
CA SER A 43 -9.77 -15.33 -11.89
C SER A 43 -8.52 -15.84 -12.62
N GLY A 44 -7.64 -16.56 -11.92
CA GLY A 44 -6.32 -16.98 -12.42
C GLY A 44 -5.21 -15.97 -12.12
N ARG A 45 -5.54 -14.80 -11.55
CA ARG A 45 -4.54 -13.85 -11.04
C ARG A 45 -3.83 -14.39 -9.80
N HIS A 46 -2.63 -13.87 -9.56
CA HIS A 46 -1.81 -14.23 -8.43
C HIS A 46 -1.59 -13.01 -7.53
N TYR A 47 -1.46 -13.25 -6.23
CA TYR A 47 -1.30 -12.22 -5.22
C TYR A 47 -0.19 -12.62 -4.25
N GLU A 48 0.61 -11.66 -3.79
CA GLU A 48 1.45 -11.75 -2.60
C GLU A 48 0.83 -10.84 -1.53
N VAL A 49 0.43 -11.45 -0.41
CA VAL A 49 -0.01 -10.72 0.80
C VAL A 49 1.15 -10.77 1.79
N GLU A 50 1.74 -9.62 2.04
CA GLU A 50 2.88 -9.47 2.94
C GLU A 50 2.43 -8.75 4.20
N ALA A 51 2.69 -9.36 5.36
CA ALA A 51 2.67 -8.63 6.63
C ALA A 51 4.11 -8.44 7.10
N SER A 52 4.47 -7.19 7.37
CA SER A 52 5.77 -6.85 7.92
C SER A 52 5.61 -6.08 9.23
N ARG A 53 6.60 -6.21 10.11
CA ARG A 53 6.69 -5.43 11.34
C ARG A 53 8.03 -4.70 11.34
N PRO A 54 8.05 -3.36 11.26
CA PRO A 54 9.31 -2.63 11.24
C PRO A 54 10.03 -2.80 12.57
N ILE A 55 11.35 -2.99 12.50
CA ILE A 55 12.21 -3.17 13.67
C ILE A 55 12.91 -1.84 13.92
N GLY A 56 12.40 -1.06 14.88
CA GLY A 56 13.02 0.15 15.37
C GLY A 56 13.35 0.04 16.85
N LEU A 57 14.48 0.59 17.29
CA LEU A 57 14.93 0.56 18.70
C LEU A 57 13.94 1.17 19.70
N PHE A 58 12.98 1.98 19.22
CA PHE A 58 12.00 2.72 20.03
C PHE A 58 10.55 2.59 19.56
N MET A 59 10.28 1.79 18.54
CA MET A 59 8.97 1.73 17.89
C MET A 59 8.34 0.35 18.04
N GLN A 60 7.41 0.20 18.98
CA GLN A 60 6.47 -0.92 18.99
C GLN A 60 5.39 -0.69 17.93
N ASN A 61 5.78 -0.68 16.66
CA ASN A 61 4.80 -0.49 15.60
C ASN A 61 3.97 -1.77 15.42
N SER A 62 2.72 -1.57 15.04
CA SER A 62 1.81 -2.62 14.64
C SER A 62 2.30 -3.29 13.36
N TRP A 63 1.80 -4.49 13.10
CA TRP A 63 2.00 -5.16 11.83
C TRP A 63 1.33 -4.36 10.72
N THR A 64 2.08 -4.02 9.67
CA THR A 64 1.52 -3.48 8.42
C THR A 64 1.19 -4.63 7.47
N THR A 65 0.36 -4.37 6.47
CA THR A 65 0.00 -5.37 5.46
C THR A 65 -0.04 -4.72 4.09
N GLU A 66 0.55 -5.39 3.12
CA GLU A 66 0.62 -4.97 1.73
C GLU A 66 0.12 -6.10 0.84
N VAL A 67 -0.60 -5.76 -0.23
CA VAL A 67 -1.04 -6.72 -1.24
C VAL A 67 -0.46 -6.32 -2.58
N VAL A 68 0.27 -7.24 -3.21
CA VAL A 68 0.80 -7.08 -4.56
C VAL A 68 0.12 -8.08 -5.47
N GLY A 69 -0.42 -7.59 -6.59
CA GLY A 69 -1.06 -8.39 -7.63
C GLY A 69 -0.14 -8.65 -8.81
N ALA A 70 -0.23 -9.85 -9.38
CA ALA A 70 0.43 -10.24 -10.61
C ALA A 70 -0.50 -11.02 -11.57
N ALA A 71 -0.21 -10.94 -12.87
CA ALA A 71 -0.91 -11.75 -13.86
C ALA A 71 -0.53 -13.24 -13.78
N ARG A 72 0.73 -13.55 -13.45
CA ARG A 72 1.26 -14.92 -13.41
C ARG A 72 2.09 -15.13 -12.15
N LYS A 73 2.10 -16.36 -11.60
CA LYS A 73 2.93 -16.73 -10.43
C LYS A 73 4.40 -16.31 -10.57
N ARG A 74 4.98 -16.56 -11.76
CA ARG A 74 6.39 -16.29 -12.06
C ARG A 74 6.78 -14.81 -12.02
N ASP A 75 5.81 -13.91 -12.05
CA ASP A 75 6.08 -12.47 -12.02
C ASP A 75 6.63 -12.03 -10.64
N PHE A 76 6.48 -12.87 -9.60
CA PHE A 76 7.08 -12.64 -8.29
C PHE A 76 8.50 -13.18 -8.12
N ASP A 77 9.00 -14.02 -9.03
CA ASP A 77 10.21 -14.82 -8.79
C ASP A 77 11.52 -14.09 -9.14
N THR A 78 11.45 -13.03 -9.97
CA THR A 78 12.64 -12.28 -10.39
C THR A 78 12.37 -10.78 -10.40
N GLU A 79 13.39 -9.98 -10.15
CA GLU A 79 13.31 -8.51 -10.16
C GLU A 79 12.77 -7.96 -11.49
N LYS A 80 13.23 -8.52 -12.63
CA LYS A 80 12.73 -8.12 -13.95
C LYS A 80 11.26 -8.46 -14.15
N ALA A 81 10.79 -9.56 -13.57
CA ALA A 81 9.39 -9.96 -13.72
C ALA A 81 8.48 -9.21 -12.73
N ARG A 82 9.03 -8.72 -11.61
CA ARG A 82 8.33 -7.86 -10.65
C ARG A 82 7.91 -6.51 -11.22
N ALA A 83 8.53 -6.07 -12.32
CA ALA A 83 8.04 -4.93 -13.10
C ALA A 83 6.62 -5.15 -13.65
N TYR A 84 6.10 -6.39 -13.72
CA TYR A 84 4.73 -6.70 -14.14
C TYR A 84 3.80 -6.98 -12.96
N THR A 85 4.12 -6.41 -11.80
CA THR A 85 3.32 -6.50 -10.58
C THR A 85 2.87 -5.11 -10.16
N ALA A 86 1.69 -5.02 -9.56
CA ALA A 86 1.13 -3.75 -9.12
C ALA A 86 0.63 -3.89 -7.69
N LYS A 87 0.79 -2.84 -6.89
CA LYS A 87 0.22 -2.80 -5.54
C LYS A 87 -1.29 -2.68 -5.64
N LEU A 88 -1.99 -3.36 -4.74
CA LEU A 88 -3.42 -3.26 -4.56
C LEU A 88 -3.66 -2.64 -3.19
N CYS A 89 -4.26 -1.45 -3.13
CA CYS A 89 -4.62 -0.80 -1.87
C CYS A 89 -5.83 -1.49 -1.22
N LEU A 90 -5.59 -2.71 -0.74
CA LEU A 90 -6.55 -3.52 0.01
C LEU A 90 -6.22 -3.41 1.50
N ASN A 91 -6.60 -2.30 2.10
CA ASN A 91 -6.42 -2.10 3.53
C ASN A 91 -7.47 -2.88 4.30
N ILE A 92 -7.01 -3.59 5.33
CA ILE A 92 -7.92 -4.09 6.35
C ILE A 92 -8.40 -2.87 7.12
N HIS A 93 -9.71 -2.60 7.03
CA HIS A 93 -10.37 -1.47 7.68
C HIS A 93 -9.84 -1.28 9.12
N GLU A 94 -9.56 -0.03 9.50
CA GLU A 94 -8.94 0.37 10.79
C GLU A 94 -9.59 -0.32 12.01
N ASN A 95 -10.91 -0.48 11.97
CA ASN A 95 -11.69 -1.18 12.98
C ASN A 95 -11.29 -2.65 13.22
N LYS A 96 -10.48 -3.24 12.33
CA LYS A 96 -10.00 -4.64 12.39
C LYS A 96 -8.49 -4.72 12.62
N GLU A 97 -7.79 -3.60 12.85
CA GLU A 97 -6.35 -3.62 13.15
C GLU A 97 -6.01 -4.36 14.44
N HIS A 98 -6.95 -4.37 15.39
CA HIS A 98 -6.85 -5.10 16.64
C HIS A 98 -6.83 -6.63 16.46
N LEU A 99 -7.19 -7.15 15.27
CA LEU A 99 -7.13 -8.57 15.00
C LEU A 99 -5.68 -9.05 14.96
N PRO A 100 -5.38 -10.25 15.50
CA PRO A 100 -4.08 -10.87 15.35
C PRO A 100 -3.66 -10.99 13.87
N VAL A 101 -2.37 -10.82 13.59
CA VAL A 101 -1.83 -10.79 12.21
C VAL A 101 -2.22 -12.02 11.38
N GLY A 102 -2.25 -13.21 12.00
CA GLY A 102 -2.63 -14.44 11.31
C GLY A 102 -4.08 -14.41 10.79
N ASP A 103 -5.02 -13.91 11.59
CA ASP A 103 -6.43 -13.82 11.21
C ASP A 103 -6.63 -12.79 10.09
N ARG A 104 -5.88 -11.68 10.16
CA ARG A 104 -5.85 -10.63 9.14
C ARG A 104 -5.36 -11.18 7.79
N LEU A 105 -4.21 -11.85 7.78
CA LEU A 105 -3.65 -12.49 6.60
C LEU A 105 -4.57 -13.58 6.04
N ALA A 106 -5.10 -14.45 6.91
CA ALA A 106 -6.00 -15.52 6.52
C ALA A 106 -7.28 -14.98 5.88
N SER A 107 -7.86 -13.92 6.45
CA SER A 107 -9.06 -13.26 5.92
C SER A 107 -8.80 -12.64 4.53
N LEU A 108 -7.66 -11.95 4.35
CA LEU A 108 -7.26 -11.42 3.05
C LEU A 108 -7.01 -12.55 2.04
N ALA A 109 -6.27 -13.58 2.43
CA ALA A 109 -5.95 -14.70 1.55
C ALA A 109 -7.21 -15.44 1.07
N LEU A 110 -8.17 -15.71 1.97
CA LEU A 110 -9.46 -16.32 1.62
C LEU A 110 -10.30 -15.42 0.71
N SER A 111 -10.27 -14.10 0.94
CA SER A 111 -11.01 -13.13 0.12
C SER A 111 -10.43 -13.07 -1.30
N LEU A 112 -9.10 -12.98 -1.42
CA LEU A 112 -8.38 -12.97 -2.70
C LEU A 112 -8.46 -14.32 -3.42
N HIS A 113 -8.56 -15.43 -2.68
CA HIS A 113 -8.75 -16.75 -3.30
C HIS A 113 -10.09 -16.82 -4.07
N ASN A 114 -11.11 -16.08 -3.63
CA ASN A 114 -12.35 -15.85 -4.37
C ASN A 114 -12.46 -14.41 -4.89
N ASP A 115 -11.36 -13.92 -5.48
CA ASP A 115 -11.23 -12.61 -6.11
C ASP A 115 -12.36 -12.22 -7.07
N VAL A 116 -12.98 -13.16 -7.79
CA VAL A 116 -14.15 -12.89 -8.65
C VAL A 116 -15.34 -12.37 -7.84
N LYS A 117 -15.56 -12.91 -6.63
CA LYS A 117 -16.58 -12.40 -5.72
C LYS A 117 -16.16 -11.07 -5.12
N LEU A 118 -14.89 -10.96 -4.70
CA LEU A 118 -14.35 -9.71 -4.15
C LEU A 118 -14.47 -8.55 -5.15
N ALA A 119 -14.25 -8.82 -6.44
CA ALA A 119 -14.37 -7.85 -7.53
C ALA A 119 -15.80 -7.35 -7.76
N MET A 120 -16.83 -8.07 -7.29
CA MET A 120 -18.21 -7.56 -7.32
C MET A 120 -18.44 -6.47 -6.27
N GLU A 121 -17.61 -6.44 -5.22
CA GLU A 121 -17.75 -5.55 -4.07
C GLU A 121 -16.68 -4.45 -4.07
N ILE A 122 -15.47 -4.75 -4.55
CA ILE A 122 -14.33 -3.83 -4.56
C ILE A 122 -13.90 -3.56 -6.01
N PRO A 123 -14.21 -2.37 -6.57
CA PRO A 123 -13.93 -2.04 -7.97
C PRO A 123 -12.45 -2.16 -8.36
N LEU A 124 -11.52 -1.79 -7.48
CA LEU A 124 -10.08 -1.87 -7.77
C LEU A 124 -9.63 -3.30 -8.09
N VAL A 125 -10.25 -4.30 -7.44
CA VAL A 125 -9.96 -5.72 -7.69
C VAL A 125 -10.46 -6.12 -9.07
N ALA A 126 -11.64 -5.64 -9.48
CA ALA A 126 -12.17 -5.87 -10.81
C ALA A 126 -11.24 -5.28 -11.89
N GLN A 127 -10.79 -4.04 -11.71
CA GLN A 127 -9.85 -3.37 -12.61
C GLN A 127 -8.55 -4.17 -12.75
N PHE A 128 -7.97 -4.60 -11.64
CA PHE A 128 -6.78 -5.44 -11.66
C PHE A 128 -7.00 -6.79 -12.39
N ILE A 129 -8.14 -7.46 -12.16
CA ILE A 129 -8.45 -8.75 -12.81
C ILE A 129 -8.50 -8.60 -14.33
N VAL A 130 -9.09 -7.52 -14.84
CA VAL A 130 -9.23 -7.29 -16.29
C VAL A 130 -7.98 -6.69 -16.93
N CYS A 131 -7.08 -6.08 -16.14
CA CYS A 131 -5.86 -5.43 -16.62
C CYS A 131 -4.89 -6.43 -17.28
N PRO A 132 -4.58 -6.32 -18.58
CA PRO A 132 -3.61 -7.19 -19.25
C PRO A 132 -2.25 -7.18 -18.54
N ARG A 133 -1.48 -8.28 -18.66
CA ARG A 133 -0.17 -8.37 -18.01
C ARG A 133 0.75 -7.25 -18.47
N GLU A 134 0.71 -6.91 -19.74
CA GLU A 134 1.56 -5.93 -20.39
C GLU A 134 1.31 -4.52 -19.84
N GLU A 135 0.05 -4.19 -19.52
CA GLU A 135 -0.35 -2.91 -18.93
C GLU A 135 0.10 -2.78 -17.48
N LEU A 136 0.21 -3.88 -16.74
CA LEU A 136 0.74 -3.86 -15.36
C LEU A 136 2.16 -3.30 -15.29
N TYR A 137 2.92 -3.30 -16.40
CA TYR A 137 4.24 -2.66 -16.46
C TYR A 137 4.19 -1.15 -16.18
N HIS A 138 3.08 -0.50 -16.51
CA HIS A 138 2.91 0.93 -16.36
C HIS A 138 2.16 1.31 -15.09
N VAL A 139 1.64 0.33 -14.34
CA VAL A 139 0.82 0.56 -13.15
C VAL A 139 1.66 0.39 -11.90
N PHE A 140 1.72 1.43 -11.07
CA PHE A 140 2.33 1.36 -9.75
C PHE A 140 1.36 0.78 -8.72
N THR A 141 0.16 1.36 -8.63
CA THR A 141 -0.84 1.00 -7.61
C THR A 141 -2.27 1.13 -8.14
N PHE A 142 -3.11 0.15 -7.83
CA PHE A 142 -4.58 0.28 -7.93
C PHE A 142 -5.14 0.76 -6.59
N GLN A 143 -5.80 1.93 -6.60
CA GLN A 143 -6.47 2.52 -5.44
C GLN A 143 -7.99 2.52 -5.63
N GLU A 144 -8.74 2.94 -4.60
CA GLU A 144 -10.20 3.00 -4.67
C GLU A 144 -10.68 4.04 -5.68
N GLU A 145 -10.04 5.21 -5.71
CA GLU A 145 -10.44 6.32 -6.58
C GLU A 145 -9.83 6.22 -7.98
N MET A 146 -8.56 5.81 -8.08
CA MET A 146 -7.83 5.80 -9.34
C MET A 146 -6.71 4.76 -9.44
N VAL A 147 -6.20 4.58 -10.66
CA VAL A 147 -5.00 3.79 -10.95
C VAL A 147 -3.82 4.74 -11.09
N VAL A 148 -2.80 4.57 -10.25
CA VAL A 148 -1.58 5.37 -10.27
C VAL A 148 -0.58 4.70 -11.23
N THR A 149 -0.17 5.42 -12.27
CA THR A 149 0.82 4.94 -13.25
C THR A 149 2.21 5.49 -12.98
N GLN A 150 3.23 4.87 -13.57
CA GLN A 150 4.60 5.35 -13.46
C GLN A 150 4.77 6.77 -14.01
N ASP A 151 4.11 7.08 -15.13
CA ASP A 151 4.19 8.40 -15.76
C ASP A 151 3.69 9.51 -14.82
N MET A 152 2.64 9.25 -14.05
CA MET A 152 2.13 10.20 -13.05
C MET A 152 3.15 10.48 -11.94
N ILE A 153 3.90 9.46 -11.51
CA ILE A 153 4.94 9.61 -10.49
C ILE A 153 6.10 10.43 -11.07
N ASP A 154 6.51 10.12 -12.29
CA ASP A 154 7.64 10.76 -12.97
C ASP A 154 7.34 12.23 -13.29
N ASP A 155 6.13 12.55 -13.78
CA ASP A 155 5.68 13.93 -14.03
C ASP A 155 5.66 14.75 -12.74
N THR A 156 5.18 14.17 -11.63
CA THR A 156 5.14 14.87 -10.35
C THR A 156 6.56 15.09 -9.78
N ALA A 157 7.50 14.17 -10.01
CA ALA A 157 8.90 14.33 -9.60
C ALA A 157 9.65 15.44 -10.38
N LEU A 158 9.17 15.81 -11.56
CA LEU A 158 9.72 16.88 -12.39
C LEU A 158 9.18 18.28 -12.01
N GLU A 159 8.00 18.35 -11.39
CA GLU A 159 7.34 19.61 -11.04
C GLU A 159 7.63 20.11 -9.61
N GLY A 160 8.20 19.29 -8.73
CA GLY A 160 8.48 19.69 -7.34
C GLY A 160 9.45 18.77 -6.61
N ASN A 161 10.14 19.34 -5.62
CA ASN A 161 11.11 18.66 -4.76
C ASN A 161 10.56 17.27 -4.31
N PRO A 162 11.24 16.15 -4.61
CA PRO A 162 10.69 14.78 -4.57
C PRO A 162 10.20 14.27 -3.21
N ARG A 163 10.25 15.10 -2.15
CA ARG A 163 9.78 14.77 -0.80
C ARG A 163 8.28 14.98 -0.60
N HIS A 164 7.63 15.81 -1.41
CA HIS A 164 6.24 16.21 -1.13
C HIS A 164 5.15 15.27 -1.69
N VAL A 165 5.47 14.42 -2.69
CA VAL A 165 4.43 13.69 -3.44
C VAL A 165 3.80 12.54 -2.66
N LEU A 166 4.56 11.85 -1.80
CA LEU A 166 4.02 10.82 -0.93
C LEU A 166 3.20 11.40 0.23
N GLU A 167 3.50 12.64 0.64
CA GLU A 167 2.86 13.31 1.76
C GLU A 167 1.45 13.83 1.37
N TYR A 168 1.30 14.40 0.17
CA TYR A 168 0.00 14.87 -0.33
C TYR A 168 -0.99 13.77 -0.72
N MET A 169 -0.54 12.52 -0.90
CA MET A 169 -1.45 11.38 -1.19
C MET A 169 -1.88 10.61 0.08
N GLU A 170 -1.35 10.98 1.25
CA GLU A 170 -1.68 10.38 2.55
C GLU A 170 -2.53 11.29 3.47
N GLU A 171 -2.94 12.48 2.99
CA GLU A 171 -3.56 13.56 3.79
C GLU A 171 -4.94 13.27 4.42
N ASP A 172 -5.54 12.09 4.24
CA ASP A 172 -6.73 11.67 5.01
C ASP A 172 -6.43 10.93 6.32
N ARG A 173 -5.17 10.91 6.78
CA ARG A 173 -4.82 10.38 8.11
C ARG A 173 -4.03 11.40 8.93
N GLU A 174 -4.69 11.96 9.94
CA GLU A 174 -4.02 12.64 11.06
C GLU A 174 -3.04 11.67 11.75
N ILE A 175 -1.75 11.73 11.40
CA ILE A 175 -0.67 11.23 12.27
C ILE A 175 0.48 12.23 12.22
N GLU A 176 0.71 12.87 13.37
CA GLU A 176 1.88 13.70 13.65
C GLU A 176 3.18 12.93 13.37
N PHE A 177 4.09 13.55 12.60
CA PHE A 177 5.48 13.12 12.42
C PHE A 177 6.17 12.91 13.79
N ILE A 178 7.13 12.00 13.94
CA ILE A 178 8.57 12.31 13.84
C ILE A 178 9.44 11.04 14.05
N ASP A 179 10.58 11.00 13.35
CA ASP A 179 11.86 10.28 13.57
C ASP A 179 12.09 8.84 13.08
N PHE A 180 12.58 8.75 11.83
CA PHE A 180 13.70 7.85 11.49
C PHE A 180 14.50 8.48 10.34
N LEU A 181 15.64 9.13 10.60
CA LEU A 181 16.96 8.52 10.44
C LEU A 181 18.03 9.36 11.17
N PRO A 182 18.87 8.75 12.03
CA PRO A 182 20.06 9.41 12.56
C PRO A 182 21.20 9.34 11.52
N GLY A 183 21.69 10.50 11.09
CA GLY A 183 23.06 10.62 10.59
C GLY A 183 23.30 10.77 9.09
N PHE A 184 22.40 11.39 8.31
CA PHE A 184 22.77 11.92 6.99
C PHE A 184 23.51 13.26 7.12
N TRP A 185 24.63 13.23 7.84
CA TRP A 185 25.40 14.41 8.19
C TRP A 185 26.02 15.11 6.97
N HIS A 186 25.87 16.44 6.98
CA HIS A 186 26.67 17.50 6.36
C HIS A 186 26.46 17.80 4.87
N VAL A 187 25.80 18.94 4.60
CA VAL A 187 26.50 20.13 4.08
C VAL A 187 25.93 21.38 4.76
N ASP A 188 26.82 22.18 5.33
CA ASP A 188 26.62 23.47 5.99
C ASP A 188 26.06 24.54 5.04
N GLY A 189 25.27 25.48 5.55
CA GLY A 189 24.93 26.69 4.80
C GLY A 189 23.74 27.47 5.34
N ASP A 190 24.01 28.25 6.39
CA ASP A 190 23.45 29.56 6.74
C ASP A 190 21.94 29.74 6.95
N GLU A 191 21.65 30.15 8.18
CA GLU A 191 20.37 30.60 8.74
C GLU A 191 19.80 31.82 7.98
N GLU A 192 18.53 31.75 7.57
CA GLU A 192 17.64 32.92 7.55
C GLU A 192 16.20 32.47 7.83
N ALA A 193 15.60 33.06 8.87
CA ALA A 193 14.21 32.83 9.24
C ALA A 193 13.28 33.49 8.21
N PHE A 194 12.44 32.70 7.55
CA PHE A 194 11.39 33.23 6.68
C PHE A 194 10.16 33.59 7.51
N ASP A 195 9.88 34.90 7.55
CA ASP A 195 8.74 35.52 8.22
C ASP A 195 7.43 35.15 7.49
N LEU A 196 6.52 34.50 8.19
CA LEU A 196 5.30 33.90 7.64
C LEU A 196 4.10 34.85 7.80
N ASP A 197 4.26 36.09 7.33
CA ASP A 197 3.21 37.11 7.35
C ASP A 197 3.29 37.94 6.05
N SER A 198 2.69 37.46 4.94
CA SER A 198 2.24 38.31 3.81
C SER A 198 1.65 37.61 2.58
N ILE A 199 1.46 36.29 2.52
CA ILE A 199 0.91 35.63 1.30
C ILE A 199 -0.49 35.04 1.56
N GLU A 200 -1.41 35.87 2.01
CA GLU A 200 -2.85 35.62 1.81
C GLU A 200 -3.49 36.98 1.52
N THR A 201 -3.85 37.23 0.26
CA THR A 201 -5.09 37.98 -0.13
C THR A 201 -5.22 38.28 -1.63
N ASN A 202 -4.19 38.15 -2.47
CA ASN A 202 -4.32 38.61 -3.88
C ASN A 202 -4.87 37.59 -4.90
N TRP A 203 -4.89 36.28 -4.61
CA TRP A 203 -5.30 35.28 -5.61
C TRP A 203 -6.81 35.16 -5.83
N LEU A 204 -7.63 35.45 -4.82
CA LEU A 204 -9.10 35.32 -4.92
C LEU A 204 -9.74 36.49 -5.69
N GLN A 205 -9.08 37.65 -5.72
CA GLN A 205 -9.55 38.81 -6.50
C GLN A 205 -9.36 38.58 -8.00
N ASP A 206 -8.19 38.05 -8.40
CA ASP A 206 -7.85 37.84 -9.82
C ASP A 206 -8.72 36.76 -10.49
N VAL A 207 -9.17 35.75 -9.73
CA VAL A 207 -10.09 34.71 -10.25
C VAL A 207 -11.51 35.26 -10.44
N SER A 208 -11.96 36.19 -9.58
CA SER A 208 -13.30 36.80 -9.69
C SER A 208 -13.41 37.66 -10.95
N ASP A 209 -12.36 38.43 -11.27
CA ASP A 209 -12.37 39.36 -12.41
C ASP A 209 -12.27 38.62 -13.76
N ASP A 210 -11.56 37.48 -13.82
CA ASP A 210 -11.45 36.67 -15.04
C ASP A 210 -12.73 35.87 -15.36
N ILE A 211 -13.55 35.56 -14.34
CA ILE A 211 -14.86 34.91 -14.53
C ILE A 211 -15.89 35.91 -15.05
N MET A 212 -15.88 37.16 -14.55
CA MET A 212 -16.83 38.19 -14.95
C MET A 212 -16.62 38.68 -16.39
N GLN A 213 -15.39 38.61 -16.94
CA GLN A 213 -15.11 38.98 -18.34
C GLN A 213 -15.56 37.95 -19.38
N ARG A 214 -15.86 36.70 -18.98
CA ARG A 214 -16.22 35.62 -19.92
C ARG A 214 -17.73 35.50 -20.20
N PHE A 215 -18.57 36.30 -19.55
CA PHE A 215 -20.04 36.17 -19.66
C PHE A 215 -20.79 37.48 -19.98
N ASP A 216 -20.11 38.49 -20.52
CA ASP A 216 -20.74 39.62 -21.24
C ASP A 216 -20.46 39.55 -22.76
#